data_AF-A0A3P8A166-F1
#
_entry.id   AF-A0A3P8A166-F1
#
_cell.length_a   1.000
_cell.length_b   1.000
_cell.length_c   1.000
_cell.angle_alpha   90.00
_cell.angle_beta   90.00
_cell.angle_gamma   90.00
#
_symmetry.space_group_name_H-M   'P 1'
#
loop_
_entity.id
_entity.type
_entity.pdbx_description
1 polymer ?
#
loop_
_entity_poly.entity_id
_entity_poly.type
_entity_poly.pdbx_seq_one_letter_code
_entity_poly.pdbx_strand_id
1 'polypeptide(L)'
;MGHFEGNFKSMSITCIASDTSGRFGNQVDQLLGVMQFARNLDRTLVLPNFIEYEYPKTTMVPFESIFEVSYMKKYVKVIRMSIGPVGVWMKQSAKSRPSLCPTKHGWMPPHRRSDKDCLALCWSPRKSLYDESAPVGCQAKEGNPFGPYWDKIGVSFAHDAYFGDLPGGYDLTKPGSKAAWLERYLKWTSRIMEKALQFIKQELPRPFIGIHLRNHNDWDRVCDHVPSKSSTQPLFASMQCDGEEFYDGQLTKEICSPSASTVVEQVVDMVGRIGARSVFVASDKDHMIETINEALRPYEVKAHRLNPDDALVSLAILGQADHFIGNCVSTFSHLVKRERTNSKPSRPTSYFGIRGQRRQMEL
;
A
#
# COMPACT_ATOMS: atom_id res chain seq x y z
N MET A 1 11.00 11.88 20.13
CA MET A 1 10.07 12.13 19.01
C MET A 1 9.39 10.81 18.68
N GLY A 2 8.09 10.68 18.99
CA GLY A 2 7.36 9.43 18.79
C GLY A 2 6.97 9.26 17.33
N HIS A 3 7.33 8.13 16.71
CA HIS A 3 6.90 7.78 15.37
C HIS A 3 5.37 7.56 15.36
N PHE A 4 4.66 8.28 14.49
CA PHE A 4 3.22 8.10 14.30
C PHE A 4 2.94 6.93 13.35
N GLU A 5 2.15 5.96 13.81
CA GLU A 5 1.80 4.74 13.07
C GLU A 5 0.28 4.67 12.90
N GLY A 6 -0.21 4.96 11.69
CA GLY A 6 -1.64 4.89 11.35
C GLY A 6 -1.87 4.24 9.99
N ASN A 7 -2.95 3.48 9.85
CA ASN A 7 -3.36 2.85 8.59
C ASN A 7 -4.42 3.68 7.87
N PHE A 8 -4.03 4.25 6.74
CA PHE A 8 -4.86 5.14 5.92
C PHE A 8 -5.65 4.32 4.88
N LYS A 9 -6.80 3.75 5.26
CA LYS A 9 -7.71 3.06 4.32
C LYS A 9 -8.47 4.02 3.40
N SER A 10 -8.70 5.23 3.86
CA SER A 10 -9.16 6.37 3.07
C SER A 10 -8.14 7.48 3.30
N MET A 11 -7.45 7.87 2.23
CA MET A 11 -6.70 9.12 2.28
C MET A 11 -7.70 10.17 1.85
N SER A 12 -8.33 10.82 2.82
CA SER A 12 -8.85 12.16 2.58
C SER A 12 -7.62 13.02 2.34
N ILE A 13 -7.05 12.90 1.13
CA ILE A 13 -6.25 13.95 0.56
C ILE A 13 -7.26 15.03 0.22
N THR A 14 -7.87 15.62 1.24
CA THR A 14 -8.17 17.03 1.15
C THR A 14 -6.77 17.63 1.16
N CYS A 15 -6.13 17.63 -0.02
CA CYS A 15 -4.96 18.44 -0.27
C CYS A 15 -5.49 19.88 -0.19
N ILE A 16 -5.73 20.34 1.03
CA ILE A 16 -5.57 21.74 1.37
C ILE A 16 -4.07 21.97 1.50
N ALA A 17 -3.30 21.51 0.50
CA ALA A 17 -1.96 22.01 0.32
C ALA A 17 -2.03 23.46 -0.18
N SER A 18 -3.21 23.93 -0.64
CA SER A 18 -3.32 25.26 -1.26
C SER A 18 -4.72 25.70 -1.73
N ASP A 19 -5.86 25.11 -1.31
CA ASP A 19 -7.18 25.72 -1.60
C ASP A 19 -7.33 27.14 -1.00
N THR A 20 -6.40 27.49 -0.12
CA THR A 20 -6.17 28.78 0.55
C THR A 20 -5.27 29.75 -0.24
N SER A 21 -4.66 29.29 -1.33
CA SER A 21 -3.64 30.02 -2.10
C SER A 21 -4.21 30.52 -3.43
N GLY A 22 -5.25 31.35 -3.34
CA GLY A 22 -5.83 32.04 -4.48
C GLY A 22 -7.32 31.82 -4.70
N ARG A 23 -7.84 32.52 -5.69
CA ARG A 23 -9.26 32.47 -6.09
C ARG A 23 -9.54 31.18 -6.86
N PHE A 24 -10.80 30.96 -7.24
CA PHE A 24 -11.32 29.73 -7.85
C PHE A 24 -10.40 29.05 -8.89
N GLY A 25 -9.77 29.80 -9.82
CA GLY A 25 -8.88 29.22 -10.83
C GLY A 25 -7.70 28.43 -10.25
N ASN A 26 -7.08 28.91 -9.17
CA ASN A 26 -5.96 28.23 -8.52
C ASN A 26 -6.42 26.95 -7.81
N GLN A 27 -7.61 26.98 -7.22
CA GLN A 27 -8.21 25.83 -6.54
C GLN A 27 -8.50 24.71 -7.54
N VAL A 28 -9.03 25.06 -8.72
CA VAL A 28 -9.27 24.09 -9.80
C VAL A 28 -7.98 23.49 -10.35
N ASP A 29 -6.95 24.31 -10.62
CA ASP A 29 -5.67 23.83 -11.15
C ASP A 29 -5.02 22.80 -10.21
N GLN A 30 -5.02 23.08 -8.91
CA GLN A 30 -4.48 22.18 -7.91
C GLN A 30 -5.33 20.92 -7.73
N LEU A 31 -6.66 21.04 -7.80
CA LEU A 31 -7.55 19.89 -7.75
C LEU A 31 -7.20 18.87 -8.85
N LEU A 32 -6.84 19.31 -10.06
CA LEU A 32 -6.40 18.41 -11.13
C LEU A 32 -5.16 17.60 -10.73
N GLY A 33 -4.16 18.24 -10.13
CA GLY A 33 -2.97 17.57 -9.59
C GLY A 33 -3.31 16.57 -8.47
N VAL A 34 -4.20 16.96 -7.56
CA VAL A 34 -4.66 16.11 -6.44
C VAL A 34 -5.43 14.89 -6.94
N MET A 35 -6.25 15.04 -7.98
CA MET A 35 -6.95 13.92 -8.61
C MET A 35 -5.97 12.90 -9.17
N GLN A 36 -4.94 13.35 -9.87
CA GLN A 36 -3.90 12.48 -10.41
C GLN A 36 -3.13 11.77 -9.28
N PHE A 37 -2.77 12.52 -8.24
CA PHE A 37 -2.09 11.98 -7.05
C PHE A 37 -2.91 10.88 -6.35
N ALA A 38 -4.19 11.16 -6.06
CA ALA A 38 -5.11 10.20 -5.44
C ALA A 38 -5.31 8.95 -6.31
N ARG A 39 -5.47 9.12 -7.64
CA ARG A 39 -5.58 8.02 -8.59
C ARG A 39 -4.32 7.15 -8.60
N ASN A 40 -3.15 7.77 -8.62
CA ASN A 40 -1.87 7.07 -8.68
C ASN A 40 -1.56 6.27 -7.40
N LEU A 41 -2.07 6.70 -6.25
CA LEU A 41 -1.98 5.99 -4.97
C LEU A 41 -3.15 5.03 -4.70
N ASP A 42 -4.07 4.89 -5.66
CA ASP A 42 -5.32 4.13 -5.53
C ASP A 42 -6.10 4.48 -4.25
N ARG A 43 -6.31 5.78 -4.01
CA ARG A 43 -7.05 6.31 -2.87
C ARG A 43 -8.34 6.99 -3.30
N THR A 44 -9.33 6.93 -2.42
CA THR A 44 -10.60 7.65 -2.61
C THR A 44 -10.40 9.11 -2.24
N LEU A 45 -10.60 10.01 -3.19
CA LEU A 45 -10.55 11.45 -2.99
C LEU A 45 -11.85 11.95 -2.35
N VAL A 46 -11.73 12.74 -1.30
CA VAL A 46 -12.86 13.55 -0.80
C VAL A 46 -12.89 14.83 -1.61
N LEU A 47 -13.99 15.06 -2.34
CA LEU A 47 -14.17 16.27 -3.15
C LEU A 47 -14.17 17.49 -2.22
N PRO A 48 -13.38 18.55 -2.49
CA PRO A 48 -13.26 19.69 -1.58
C PRO A 48 -14.50 20.58 -1.62
N ASN A 49 -14.64 21.45 -0.62
CA ASN A 49 -15.42 22.67 -0.82
C ASN A 49 -14.52 23.72 -1.47
N PHE A 50 -14.99 24.44 -2.47
CA PHE A 50 -14.31 25.63 -2.99
C PHE A 50 -14.45 26.79 -2.01
N ILE A 51 -13.52 27.74 -2.09
CA ILE A 51 -13.46 28.91 -1.23
C ILE A 51 -13.75 30.16 -2.05
N GLU A 52 -14.78 30.88 -1.63
CA GLU A 52 -15.11 32.22 -2.12
C GLU A 52 -14.83 33.26 -1.05
N TYR A 53 -14.17 34.35 -1.46
CA TYR A 53 -13.77 35.44 -0.57
C TYR A 53 -14.73 36.62 -0.76
N GLU A 54 -15.86 36.60 -0.07
CA GLU A 54 -16.85 37.69 -0.08
C GLU A 54 -16.65 38.56 1.16
N TYR A 55 -15.91 39.67 1.06
CA TYR A 55 -15.62 40.50 2.22
C TYR A 55 -16.90 40.89 2.99
N PRO A 56 -16.98 40.67 4.32
CA PRO A 56 -15.90 40.29 5.24
C PRO A 56 -15.80 38.77 5.55
N LYS A 57 -16.52 37.91 4.85
CA LYS A 57 -16.64 36.47 5.15
C LYS A 57 -15.95 35.58 4.10
N THR A 58 -15.50 34.42 4.57
CA THR A 58 -15.05 33.33 3.71
C THR A 58 -16.19 32.32 3.58
N THR A 59 -16.60 32.02 2.37
CA THR A 59 -17.70 31.10 2.07
C THR A 59 -17.15 29.81 1.46
N MET A 60 -17.68 28.67 1.92
CA MET A 60 -17.30 27.34 1.44
C MET A 60 -18.41 26.81 0.56
N VAL A 61 -18.10 26.61 -0.72
CA VAL A 61 -19.03 26.22 -1.76
C VAL A 61 -18.82 24.74 -2.08
N PRO A 62 -19.81 23.86 -1.87
CA PRO A 62 -19.64 22.43 -2.12
C PRO A 62 -19.30 22.15 -3.59
N PHE A 63 -18.41 21.18 -3.84
CA PHE A 63 -17.99 20.79 -5.19
C PHE A 63 -19.16 20.57 -6.14
N GLU A 64 -20.20 19.84 -5.69
CA GLU A 64 -21.36 19.47 -6.48
C GLU A 64 -22.26 20.64 -6.90
N SER A 65 -22.06 21.82 -6.31
CA SER A 65 -22.76 23.03 -6.75
C SER A 65 -22.14 23.66 -8.01
N ILE A 66 -20.90 23.26 -8.36
CA ILE A 66 -20.15 23.80 -9.50
C ILE A 66 -19.90 22.71 -10.55
N PHE A 67 -19.56 21.49 -10.13
CA PHE A 67 -19.14 20.41 -11.03
C PHE A 67 -19.93 19.12 -10.81
N GLU A 68 -20.11 18.34 -11.88
CA GLU A 68 -20.87 17.10 -11.81
C GLU A 68 -20.03 15.91 -11.30
N VAL A 69 -20.39 15.41 -10.13
CA VAL A 69 -19.71 14.28 -9.45
C VAL A 69 -19.71 13.00 -10.29
N SER A 70 -20.70 12.80 -11.15
CA SER A 70 -20.82 11.59 -12.00
C SER A 70 -19.64 11.45 -12.96
N TYR A 71 -19.12 12.56 -13.49
CA TYR A 71 -17.98 12.57 -14.40
C TYR A 71 -16.67 12.33 -13.67
N MET A 72 -16.54 12.86 -12.45
CA MET A 72 -15.35 12.64 -11.61
C MET A 72 -15.14 11.17 -11.26
N LYS A 73 -16.25 10.46 -10.96
CA LYS A 73 -16.24 9.02 -10.66
C LYS A 73 -15.71 8.15 -11.81
N LYS A 74 -15.72 8.64 -13.05
CA LYS A 74 -15.15 7.94 -14.21
C LYS A 74 -13.62 7.94 -14.19
N TYR A 75 -13.00 8.93 -13.53
CA TYR A 75 -11.54 9.12 -13.52
C TYR A 75 -10.87 8.65 -12.21
N VAL A 76 -11.45 8.98 -11.06
CA VAL A 76 -10.90 8.67 -9.73
C VAL A 76 -12.01 8.29 -8.76
N LYS A 77 -11.72 7.42 -7.78
CA LYS A 77 -12.65 7.08 -6.71
C LYS A 77 -12.93 8.35 -5.90
N VAL A 78 -14.19 8.78 -5.82
CA VAL A 78 -14.57 10.02 -5.12
C VAL A 78 -15.72 9.84 -4.14
N ILE A 79 -15.69 10.61 -3.05
CA ILE A 79 -16.84 10.85 -2.16
C ILE A 79 -17.05 12.35 -1.97
N ARG A 80 -18.29 12.78 -1.74
CA ARG A 80 -18.64 14.19 -1.53
C ARG A 80 -18.25 14.66 -0.13
N MET A 81 -17.84 15.92 0.02
CA MET A 81 -17.77 16.57 1.33
C MET A 81 -19.20 16.85 1.79
N SER A 82 -19.58 16.40 2.99
CA SER A 82 -20.89 16.76 3.56
C SER A 82 -20.76 18.04 4.37
N ILE A 83 -21.52 19.07 4.00
CA ILE A 83 -21.61 20.34 4.74
C ILE A 83 -22.85 20.28 5.63
N GLY A 84 -22.68 20.28 6.95
CA GLY A 84 -23.80 20.40 7.87
C GLY A 84 -23.36 20.70 9.31
N PRO A 85 -24.20 21.37 10.11
CA PRO A 85 -23.94 21.53 11.54
C PRO A 85 -23.85 20.16 12.21
N VAL A 86 -23.06 20.08 13.28
CA VAL A 86 -22.87 18.89 14.14
C VAL A 86 -24.23 18.25 14.42
N GLY A 87 -24.60 17.22 13.63
CA GLY A 87 -25.92 16.59 13.76
C GLY A 87 -26.58 16.08 12.46
N VAL A 88 -26.23 16.60 11.28
CA VAL A 88 -26.86 16.14 10.01
C VAL A 88 -26.12 14.95 9.36
N TRP A 89 -25.11 14.41 10.05
CA TRP A 89 -24.50 13.10 9.76
C TRP A 89 -25.37 11.90 10.22
N MET A 90 -26.59 12.14 10.71
CA MET A 90 -27.37 11.13 11.44
C MET A 90 -28.37 10.29 10.62
N LYS A 91 -28.63 10.57 9.33
CA LYS A 91 -29.72 9.87 8.61
C LYS A 91 -29.34 8.98 7.42
N GLN A 92 -28.11 8.96 6.94
CA GLN A 92 -27.69 8.00 5.91
C GLN A 92 -26.59 7.06 6.44
N SER A 93 -27.06 5.87 6.87
CA SER A 93 -26.33 4.62 7.04
C SER A 93 -25.05 4.66 7.90
N ALA A 94 -25.24 4.59 9.22
CA ALA A 94 -24.22 4.32 10.23
C ALA A 94 -23.41 3.00 10.06
N LYS A 95 -23.71 2.18 9.04
CA LYS A 95 -23.06 0.88 8.74
C LYS A 95 -21.83 0.98 7.82
N SER A 96 -21.59 2.12 7.16
CA SER A 96 -20.51 2.27 6.17
C SER A 96 -19.82 3.62 6.34
N ARG A 97 -19.11 3.82 7.46
CA ARG A 97 -18.41 5.08 7.79
C ARG A 97 -16.96 5.03 7.28
N PRO A 98 -16.54 5.75 6.23
CA PRO A 98 -15.13 6.07 6.06
C PRO A 98 -14.80 7.17 7.06
N SER A 99 -13.96 6.89 8.05
CA SER A 99 -13.42 7.93 8.92
C SER A 99 -12.56 8.88 8.08
N LEU A 100 -12.90 10.18 8.04
CA LEU A 100 -12.03 11.20 7.43
C LEU A 100 -10.68 11.28 8.13
N CYS A 101 -10.62 10.89 9.41
CA CYS A 101 -9.45 11.01 10.26
C CYS A 101 -8.97 9.63 10.75
N PRO A 102 -7.71 9.24 10.45
CA PRO A 102 -7.11 8.03 11.00
C PRO A 102 -6.65 8.29 12.44
N THR A 103 -7.09 7.46 13.37
CA THR A 103 -6.75 7.57 14.80
C THR A 103 -5.41 6.90 15.11
N LYS A 104 -4.72 7.40 16.15
CA LYS A 104 -3.45 6.88 16.73
C LYS A 104 -3.44 5.38 17.06
N HIS A 105 -4.61 4.79 17.23
CA HIS A 105 -4.80 3.35 17.36
C HIS A 105 -5.78 2.92 16.28
N GLY A 106 -5.34 2.05 15.37
CA GLY A 106 -6.23 1.40 14.43
C GLY A 106 -7.40 0.79 15.19
N TRP A 107 -8.61 1.26 14.89
CA TRP A 107 -9.90 0.81 15.43
C TRP A 107 -10.21 1.18 16.90
N MET A 108 -10.96 2.28 17.11
CA MET A 108 -11.77 2.50 18.31
C MET A 108 -13.28 2.33 18.01
N PRO A 109 -14.08 1.75 18.94
CA PRO A 109 -15.51 1.49 18.71
C PRO A 109 -16.32 2.77 18.44
N PRO A 110 -17.45 2.68 17.70
CA PRO A 110 -18.22 3.83 17.23
C PRO A 110 -18.72 4.82 18.29
N HIS A 111 -18.79 4.39 19.55
CA HIS A 111 -19.41 5.11 20.66
C HIS A 111 -18.44 6.02 21.44
N ARG A 112 -17.13 5.96 21.12
CA ARG A 112 -16.08 6.79 21.75
C ARG A 112 -15.28 7.61 20.73
N ARG A 113 -15.77 7.77 19.50
CA ARG A 113 -15.09 8.55 18.46
C ARG A 113 -15.44 10.02 18.64
N SER A 114 -14.50 10.85 19.08
CA SER A 114 -14.61 12.30 18.94
C SER A 114 -13.97 12.71 17.62
N ASP A 115 -14.66 13.55 16.83
CA ASP A 115 -14.16 14.15 15.56
C ASP A 115 -13.01 15.17 15.78
N LYS A 116 -12.25 15.02 16.88
CA LYS A 116 -11.26 15.98 17.40
C LYS A 116 -9.80 15.52 17.25
N ASP A 117 -9.55 14.33 16.70
CA ASP A 117 -8.21 13.70 16.67
C ASP A 117 -7.70 13.40 15.25
N CYS A 118 -7.72 14.39 14.36
CA CYS A 118 -7.22 14.23 13.00
C CYS A 118 -5.70 14.44 12.91
N LEU A 119 -5.07 13.78 11.93
CA LEU A 119 -3.67 13.99 11.55
C LEU A 119 -3.61 15.00 10.39
N ALA A 120 -2.86 16.09 10.56
CA ALA A 120 -2.51 16.98 9.47
C ALA A 120 -1.25 16.48 8.76
N LEU A 121 -1.22 16.57 7.43
CA LEU A 121 -0.09 16.13 6.61
C LEU A 121 0.47 17.35 5.86
N CYS A 122 1.75 17.67 6.07
CA CYS A 122 2.41 18.80 5.41
C CYS A 122 3.84 18.47 4.99
N TRP A 123 4.49 19.37 4.24
CA TRP A 123 5.84 19.14 3.72
C TRP A 123 6.86 18.98 4.85
N SER A 124 6.92 19.96 5.76
CA SER A 124 7.84 20.01 6.90
C SER A 124 7.20 20.83 8.03
N PRO A 125 7.61 20.63 9.29
CA PRO A 125 7.13 21.45 10.40
C PRO A 125 7.50 22.93 10.20
N ARG A 126 6.60 23.82 10.60
CA ARG A 126 6.79 25.28 10.61
C ARG A 126 6.43 25.87 11.96
N LYS A 127 7.04 27.03 12.28
CA LYS A 127 6.60 27.86 13.40
C LYS A 127 5.24 28.48 13.09
N SER A 128 4.45 28.70 14.14
CA SER A 128 3.25 29.53 14.05
C SER A 128 3.67 30.98 13.73
N LEU A 129 2.84 31.64 12.92
CA LEU A 129 2.98 33.05 12.55
C LEU A 129 2.24 33.98 13.52
N TYR A 130 1.23 33.46 14.23
CA TYR A 130 0.38 34.27 15.12
C TYR A 130 0.59 33.98 16.62
N ASP A 131 1.20 32.84 16.96
CA ASP A 131 1.49 32.43 18.35
C ASP A 131 2.93 31.92 18.47
N GLU A 132 3.83 32.76 18.95
CA GLU A 132 5.24 32.40 19.15
C GLU A 132 5.43 31.27 20.18
N SER A 133 4.45 31.05 21.06
CA SER A 133 4.49 30.00 22.09
C SER A 133 4.01 28.64 21.60
N ALA A 134 3.37 28.58 20.43
CA ALA A 134 2.86 27.35 19.86
C ALA A 134 4.00 26.39 19.42
N PRO A 135 3.84 25.07 19.61
CA PRO A 135 4.82 24.09 19.15
C PRO A 135 4.94 24.10 17.63
N VAL A 136 6.12 23.78 17.10
CA VAL A 136 6.34 23.63 15.65
C VAL A 136 5.51 22.49 15.09
N GLY A 137 4.91 22.70 13.92
CA GLY A 137 3.94 21.76 13.36
C GLY A 137 3.45 22.16 11.98
N CYS A 138 2.38 21.52 11.49
CA CYS A 138 1.78 21.90 10.21
C CYS A 138 0.97 23.19 10.30
N GLN A 139 0.46 23.54 11.49
CA GLN A 139 -0.38 24.72 11.74
C GLN A 139 -1.58 24.79 10.78
N ALA A 140 -2.26 23.66 10.56
CA ALA A 140 -3.22 23.47 9.47
C ALA A 140 -4.52 24.30 9.57
N LYS A 141 -4.77 24.95 10.72
CA LYS A 141 -5.93 25.84 10.97
C LYS A 141 -5.52 27.30 11.18
N GLU A 142 -4.25 27.62 10.99
CA GLU A 142 -3.74 28.95 11.27
C GLU A 142 -4.06 29.93 10.14
N GLY A 143 -4.73 31.03 10.46
CA GLY A 143 -5.10 32.08 9.53
C GLY A 143 -6.37 31.80 8.71
N ASN A 144 -6.67 32.72 7.79
CA ASN A 144 -7.81 32.63 6.87
C ASN A 144 -7.29 32.30 5.45
N PRO A 145 -7.87 31.30 4.75
CA PRO A 145 -9.09 30.55 5.06
C PRO A 145 -8.90 29.20 5.76
N PHE A 146 -7.68 28.86 6.20
CA PHE A 146 -7.36 27.58 6.83
C PHE A 146 -8.29 27.22 8.00
N GLY A 147 -8.36 28.08 9.03
CA GLY A 147 -9.19 27.84 10.21
C GLY A 147 -10.67 27.66 9.86
N PRO A 148 -11.30 28.68 9.24
CA PRO A 148 -12.71 28.61 8.85
C PRO A 148 -13.06 27.37 8.01
N TYR A 149 -12.18 26.96 7.08
CA TYR A 149 -12.43 25.79 6.22
C TYR A 149 -12.66 24.53 7.05
N TRP A 150 -11.73 24.23 7.95
CA TRP A 150 -11.81 23.04 8.79
C TRP A 150 -12.92 23.14 9.84
N ASP A 151 -13.16 24.35 10.36
CA ASP A 151 -14.27 24.60 11.30
C ASP A 151 -15.63 24.32 10.66
N LYS A 152 -15.82 24.68 9.39
CA LYS A 152 -17.09 24.46 8.66
C LYS A 152 -17.50 22.98 8.61
N ILE A 153 -16.52 22.08 8.58
CA ILE A 153 -16.73 20.63 8.53
C ILE A 153 -16.43 19.93 9.87
N GLY A 154 -16.22 20.70 10.94
CA GLY A 154 -16.02 20.18 12.30
C GLY A 154 -14.70 19.45 12.52
N VAL A 155 -13.67 19.71 11.71
CA VAL A 155 -12.37 19.03 11.79
C VAL A 155 -11.40 19.79 12.69
N SER A 156 -10.72 19.05 13.57
CA SER A 156 -9.60 19.53 14.36
C SER A 156 -8.44 18.53 14.33
N PHE A 157 -7.21 19.05 14.35
CA PHE A 157 -6.00 18.24 14.25
C PHE A 157 -5.34 18.09 15.61
N ALA A 158 -5.09 16.85 16.02
CA ALA A 158 -4.35 16.53 17.23
C ALA A 158 -2.88 16.21 16.95
N HIS A 159 -2.56 15.86 15.70
CA HIS A 159 -1.27 15.32 15.31
C HIS A 159 -0.83 15.85 13.94
N ASP A 160 0.48 15.83 13.70
CA ASP A 160 1.10 16.19 12.42
C ASP A 160 1.92 15.02 11.86
N ALA A 161 1.97 14.91 10.53
CA ALA A 161 2.89 14.07 9.79
C ALA A 161 3.55 14.87 8.66
N TYR A 162 4.77 14.45 8.30
CA TYR A 162 5.60 15.15 7.33
C TYR A 162 5.99 14.22 6.17
N PHE A 163 5.99 14.76 4.95
CA PHE A 163 6.30 13.99 3.74
C PHE A 163 7.40 14.60 2.87
N GLY A 164 7.97 15.75 3.24
CA GLY A 164 9.00 16.44 2.44
C GLY A 164 10.31 15.66 2.31
N ASP A 165 10.53 14.66 3.17
CA ASP A 165 11.65 13.72 3.10
C ASP A 165 11.39 12.52 2.17
N LEU A 166 10.17 12.38 1.62
CA LEU A 166 9.89 11.38 0.59
C LEU A 166 10.57 11.78 -0.74
N PRO A 167 11.16 10.83 -1.48
CA PRO A 167 11.70 11.10 -2.81
C PRO A 167 10.64 11.76 -3.70
N GLY A 168 10.94 12.94 -4.25
CA GLY A 168 10.02 13.71 -5.09
C GLY A 168 8.83 14.36 -4.35
N GLY A 169 8.74 14.24 -3.02
CA GLY A 169 7.60 14.79 -2.27
C GLY A 169 6.28 14.23 -2.79
N TYR A 170 5.37 15.09 -3.25
CA TYR A 170 4.10 14.68 -3.87
C TYR A 170 4.20 14.33 -5.37
N ASP A 171 5.35 14.58 -6.02
CA ASP A 171 5.57 14.22 -7.42
C ASP A 171 5.85 12.72 -7.56
N LEU A 172 4.79 11.96 -7.81
CA LEU A 172 4.83 10.51 -7.97
C LEU A 172 5.51 10.04 -9.27
N THR A 173 5.88 10.97 -10.17
CA THR A 173 6.65 10.63 -11.39
C THR A 173 8.12 10.39 -11.08
N LYS A 174 8.61 10.87 -9.93
CA LYS A 174 10.00 10.61 -9.50
C LYS A 174 10.18 9.14 -9.13
N PRO A 175 11.27 8.49 -9.59
CA PRO A 175 11.59 7.12 -9.22
C PRO A 175 11.57 6.93 -7.69
N GLY A 176 10.93 5.86 -7.23
CA GLY A 176 10.82 5.54 -5.80
C GLY A 176 9.78 6.36 -5.01
N SER A 177 9.26 7.48 -5.54
CA SER A 177 8.30 8.33 -4.82
C SER A 177 7.03 7.57 -4.44
N LYS A 178 6.36 6.96 -5.43
CA LYS A 178 5.16 6.14 -5.20
C LYS A 178 5.42 5.01 -4.21
N ALA A 179 6.57 4.34 -4.31
CA ALA A 179 6.93 3.26 -3.40
C ALA A 179 7.07 3.76 -1.96
N ALA A 180 7.71 4.91 -1.75
CA ALA A 180 7.92 5.49 -0.42
C ALA A 180 6.60 5.99 0.20
N TRP A 181 5.68 6.55 -0.60
CA TRP A 181 4.31 6.86 -0.16
C TRP A 181 3.54 5.62 0.29
N LEU A 182 3.60 4.56 -0.52
CA LEU A 182 2.93 3.30 -0.20
C LEU A 182 3.54 2.68 1.06
N GLU A 183 4.86 2.62 1.19
CA GLU A 183 5.54 2.08 2.37
C GLU A 183 5.16 2.84 3.65
N ARG A 184 5.24 4.17 3.63
CA ARG A 184 5.01 4.98 4.83
C ARG A 184 3.57 4.95 5.30
N TYR A 185 2.61 4.84 4.37
CA TYR A 185 1.19 5.03 4.65
C TYR A 185 0.30 3.80 4.36
N LEU A 186 0.87 2.67 3.89
CA LEU A 186 0.25 1.33 3.89
C LEU A 186 1.00 0.42 4.87
N LYS A 187 0.59 0.44 6.15
CA LYS A 187 1.01 -0.58 7.11
C LYS A 187 -0.08 -1.65 7.24
N TRP A 188 0.31 -2.83 7.69
CA TRP A 188 -0.63 -3.85 8.14
C TRP A 188 -1.31 -3.39 9.43
N THR A 189 -2.57 -3.76 9.67
CA THR A 189 -3.21 -3.48 10.97
C THR A 189 -2.58 -4.34 12.06
N SER A 190 -2.55 -3.88 13.32
CA SER A 190 -2.04 -4.66 14.46
C SER A 190 -2.61 -6.07 14.49
N ARG A 191 -3.93 -6.23 14.25
CA ARG A 191 -4.59 -7.54 14.14
C ARG A 191 -3.99 -8.48 13.09
N ILE A 192 -3.60 -7.96 11.92
CA ILE A 192 -2.99 -8.78 10.85
C ILE A 192 -1.55 -9.10 11.22
N MET A 193 -0.79 -8.12 11.71
CA MET A 193 0.59 -8.33 12.13
C MET A 193 0.71 -9.29 13.31
N GLU A 194 -0.15 -9.18 14.31
CA GLU A 194 -0.17 -10.08 15.47
C GLU A 194 -0.42 -11.52 15.02
N LYS A 195 -1.40 -11.76 14.14
CA LYS A 195 -1.64 -13.08 13.56
C LYS A 195 -0.42 -13.60 12.79
N ALA A 196 0.18 -12.76 11.94
CA ALA A 196 1.36 -13.14 11.15
C ALA A 196 2.55 -13.47 12.06
N LEU A 197 2.87 -12.63 13.03
CA LEU A 197 3.97 -12.82 13.97
C LEU A 197 3.73 -14.01 14.91
N GLN A 198 2.49 -14.24 15.34
CA GLN A 198 2.12 -15.40 16.12
C GLN A 198 2.37 -16.69 15.33
N PHE A 199 1.89 -16.75 14.08
CA PHE A 199 2.12 -17.90 13.21
C PHE A 199 3.61 -18.13 12.98
N ILE A 200 4.38 -17.07 12.65
CA ILE A 200 5.83 -17.17 12.47
C ILE A 200 6.52 -17.72 13.71
N LYS A 201 6.15 -17.24 14.90
CA LYS A 201 6.74 -17.70 16.16
C LYS A 201 6.46 -19.16 16.47
N GLN A 202 5.26 -19.65 16.12
CA GLN A 202 4.81 -21.00 16.44
C GLN A 202 5.29 -22.04 15.43
N GLU A 203 5.22 -21.70 14.15
CA GLU A 203 5.34 -22.68 13.06
C GLU A 203 6.62 -22.49 12.22
N LEU A 204 7.26 -21.32 12.24
CA LEU A 204 8.32 -20.98 11.29
C LEU A 204 9.68 -20.65 11.97
N PRO A 205 10.45 -21.67 12.39
CA PRO A 205 11.84 -21.50 12.79
C PRO A 205 12.66 -20.73 11.72
N ARG A 206 13.28 -19.61 12.13
CA ARG A 206 14.13 -18.77 11.25
C ARG A 206 15.54 -19.33 11.04
N PRO A 207 16.22 -19.14 9.90
CA PRO A 207 15.71 -18.43 8.75
C PRO A 207 14.63 -19.25 8.04
N PHE A 208 13.57 -18.60 7.58
CA PHE A 208 12.52 -19.26 6.82
C PHE A 208 12.35 -18.64 5.44
N ILE A 209 11.97 -19.47 4.48
CA ILE A 209 11.67 -19.06 3.12
C ILE A 209 10.16 -18.89 3.00
N GLY A 210 9.70 -17.75 2.52
CA GLY A 210 8.31 -17.56 2.08
C GLY A 210 8.21 -17.84 0.58
N ILE A 211 7.22 -18.61 0.14
CA ILE A 211 6.92 -18.79 -1.28
C ILE A 211 5.47 -18.46 -1.59
N HIS A 212 5.25 -17.92 -2.79
CA HIS A 212 3.91 -17.68 -3.31
C HIS A 212 3.65 -18.50 -4.58
N LEU A 213 2.73 -19.45 -4.48
CA LEU A 213 2.30 -20.32 -5.57
C LEU A 213 0.99 -19.78 -6.16
N ARG A 214 1.02 -19.39 -7.43
CA ARG A 214 -0.14 -18.92 -8.18
C ARG A 214 -0.51 -19.98 -9.21
N ASN A 215 -1.45 -20.85 -8.87
CA ASN A 215 -1.73 -22.09 -9.62
C ASN A 215 -3.23 -22.45 -9.68
N HIS A 216 -4.12 -21.46 -9.52
CA HIS A 216 -5.52 -21.62 -9.88
C HIS A 216 -5.69 -21.87 -11.40
N ASN A 217 -6.71 -22.62 -11.81
CA ASN A 217 -6.92 -23.01 -13.21
C ASN A 217 -7.02 -21.81 -14.18
N ASP A 218 -7.55 -20.68 -13.71
CA ASP A 218 -7.64 -19.45 -14.52
C ASP A 218 -6.26 -18.82 -14.78
N TRP A 219 -5.30 -19.08 -13.89
CA TRP A 219 -3.94 -18.56 -14.02
C TRP A 219 -3.15 -19.28 -15.11
N ASP A 220 -3.29 -20.59 -15.23
CA ASP A 220 -2.63 -21.34 -16.31
C ASP A 220 -3.07 -20.84 -17.68
N ARG A 221 -4.38 -20.57 -17.84
CA ARG A 221 -4.93 -20.00 -19.08
C ARG A 221 -4.34 -18.63 -19.39
N VAL A 222 -4.13 -17.78 -18.39
CA VAL A 222 -3.43 -16.50 -18.58
C VAL A 222 -2.00 -16.74 -19.07
N CYS A 223 -1.29 -17.67 -18.46
CA CYS A 223 0.10 -17.97 -18.80
C CYS A 223 0.25 -18.67 -20.17
N ASP A 224 -0.78 -19.37 -20.67
CA ASP A 224 -0.81 -19.92 -22.03
C ASP A 224 -0.79 -18.84 -23.12
N HIS A 225 -1.20 -17.62 -22.80
CA HIS A 225 -1.16 -16.48 -23.73
C HIS A 225 0.19 -15.76 -23.72
N VAL A 226 1.16 -16.18 -22.89
CA VAL A 226 2.53 -15.67 -22.96
C VAL A 226 3.15 -16.16 -24.26
N PRO A 227 3.44 -15.29 -25.24
CA PRO A 227 3.91 -15.73 -26.55
C PRO A 227 5.24 -16.47 -26.45
N SER A 228 5.37 -17.57 -27.17
CA SER A 228 6.61 -18.37 -27.24
C SER A 228 7.78 -17.64 -27.91
N LYS A 229 7.52 -16.47 -28.52
CA LYS A 229 8.52 -15.60 -29.14
C LYS A 229 8.41 -14.20 -28.56
N SER A 230 9.51 -13.73 -27.97
CA SER A 230 9.79 -12.41 -27.38
C SER A 230 8.65 -11.39 -27.47
N SER A 231 7.66 -11.51 -26.58
CA SER A 231 6.78 -10.39 -26.28
C SER A 231 7.45 -9.55 -25.22
N THR A 232 7.87 -8.34 -25.60
CA THR A 232 8.33 -7.30 -24.67
C THR A 232 7.16 -6.60 -23.97
N GLN A 233 5.90 -6.97 -24.27
CA GLN A 233 4.75 -6.36 -23.61
C GLN A 233 4.64 -6.85 -22.16
N PRO A 234 4.57 -5.94 -21.18
CA PRO A 234 4.37 -6.28 -19.79
C PRO A 234 3.05 -7.03 -19.58
N LEU A 235 3.09 -8.14 -18.85
CA LEU A 235 1.91 -8.86 -18.38
C LEU A 235 1.76 -8.64 -16.87
N PHE A 236 0.70 -7.96 -16.47
CA PHE A 236 0.41 -7.63 -15.07
C PHE A 236 1.60 -7.01 -14.34
N ALA A 237 2.22 -7.73 -13.40
CA ALA A 237 3.34 -7.24 -12.62
C ALA A 237 4.71 -7.66 -13.15
N SER A 238 4.81 -8.24 -14.36
CA SER A 238 6.04 -8.85 -14.90
C SER A 238 7.28 -7.94 -14.91
N MET A 239 7.12 -6.62 -14.89
CA MET A 239 8.25 -5.68 -14.80
C MET A 239 8.90 -5.65 -13.40
N GLN A 240 8.32 -6.33 -12.39
CA GLN A 240 8.89 -6.39 -11.05
C GLN A 240 10.15 -7.26 -10.94
N CYS A 241 10.41 -8.10 -11.95
CA CYS A 241 11.65 -8.88 -12.06
C CYS A 241 12.69 -8.23 -12.99
N ASP A 242 12.42 -7.05 -13.55
CA ASP A 242 13.44 -6.29 -14.27
C ASP A 242 14.59 -5.92 -13.32
N GLY A 243 15.82 -6.26 -13.72
CA GLY A 243 17.02 -6.05 -12.90
C GLY A 243 17.36 -7.20 -11.95
N GLU A 244 16.62 -8.31 -11.98
CA GLU A 244 17.06 -9.58 -11.37
C GLU A 244 18.27 -10.13 -12.13
N GLU A 245 19.29 -10.62 -11.41
CA GLU A 245 20.63 -10.96 -11.94
C GLU A 245 20.60 -11.89 -13.16
N PHE A 246 19.62 -12.79 -13.24
CA PHE A 246 19.50 -13.80 -14.29
C PHE A 246 18.25 -13.65 -15.16
N TYR A 247 17.61 -12.49 -15.13
CA TYR A 247 16.47 -12.20 -15.99
C TYR A 247 16.92 -11.46 -17.25
N ASP A 248 16.64 -12.05 -18.40
CA ASP A 248 17.02 -11.52 -19.72
C ASP A 248 15.98 -10.55 -20.32
N GLY A 249 14.96 -10.19 -19.54
CA GLY A 249 13.85 -9.35 -19.97
C GLY A 249 12.75 -10.11 -20.72
N GLN A 250 12.88 -11.42 -20.93
CA GLN A 250 11.89 -12.21 -21.65
C GLN A 250 11.00 -13.01 -20.69
N LEU A 251 9.72 -12.65 -20.66
CA LEU A 251 8.73 -13.39 -19.89
C LEU A 251 8.46 -14.74 -20.56
N THR A 252 8.72 -15.83 -19.85
CA THR A 252 8.44 -17.20 -20.31
C THR A 252 7.22 -17.79 -19.59
N LYS A 253 6.63 -18.84 -20.18
CA LYS A 253 5.57 -19.61 -19.51
C LYS A 253 6.03 -20.17 -18.17
N GLU A 254 7.29 -20.60 -18.06
CA GLU A 254 7.87 -21.13 -16.81
C GLU A 254 7.98 -20.07 -15.71
N ILE A 255 8.25 -18.80 -16.06
CA ILE A 255 8.24 -17.68 -15.10
C ILE A 255 6.81 -17.34 -14.67
N CYS A 256 5.83 -17.50 -15.58
CA CYS A 256 4.43 -17.18 -15.33
C CYS A 256 3.69 -18.28 -14.53
N SER A 257 3.81 -19.54 -14.94
CA SER A 257 3.25 -20.73 -14.29
C SER A 257 4.35 -21.79 -14.19
N PRO A 258 5.15 -21.77 -13.11
CA PRO A 258 6.27 -22.69 -12.93
C PRO A 258 5.77 -24.11 -12.71
N SER A 259 6.48 -25.07 -13.30
CA SER A 259 6.25 -26.50 -13.08
C SER A 259 6.50 -26.90 -11.62
N ALA A 260 5.86 -27.98 -11.18
CA ALA A 260 6.07 -28.51 -9.84
C ALA A 260 7.56 -28.85 -9.58
N SER A 261 8.26 -29.35 -10.60
CA SER A 261 9.71 -29.59 -10.56
C SER A 261 10.50 -28.30 -10.33
N THR A 262 10.19 -27.22 -11.07
CA THR A 262 10.86 -25.92 -10.87
C THR A 262 10.62 -25.36 -9.47
N VAL A 263 9.39 -25.48 -8.95
CA VAL A 263 9.07 -25.03 -7.58
C VAL A 263 9.91 -25.81 -6.58
N VAL A 264 9.92 -27.14 -6.65
CA VAL A 264 10.66 -28.00 -5.72
C VAL A 264 12.17 -27.75 -5.82
N GLU A 265 12.74 -27.75 -7.02
CA GLU A 265 14.17 -27.53 -7.25
C GLU A 265 14.64 -26.20 -6.67
N GLN A 266 13.92 -25.10 -6.93
CA GLN A 266 14.31 -23.79 -6.45
C GLN A 266 14.11 -23.62 -4.95
N VAL A 267 13.09 -24.25 -4.36
CA VAL A 267 12.90 -24.26 -2.91
C VAL A 267 14.03 -25.01 -2.23
N VAL A 268 14.36 -26.23 -2.69
CA VAL A 268 15.46 -27.03 -2.14
C VAL A 268 16.80 -26.31 -2.27
N ASP A 269 17.09 -25.74 -3.44
CA ASP A 269 18.31 -24.98 -3.70
C ASP A 269 18.42 -23.76 -2.77
N MET A 270 17.31 -23.03 -2.56
CA MET A 270 17.29 -21.88 -1.64
C MET A 270 17.43 -22.31 -0.16
N VAL A 271 16.79 -23.42 0.25
CA VAL A 271 16.93 -23.99 1.60
C VAL A 271 18.40 -24.28 1.89
N GLY A 272 19.09 -24.93 0.95
CA GLY A 272 20.52 -25.22 1.06
C GLY A 272 21.38 -23.95 1.09
N ARG A 273 21.09 -22.96 0.24
CA ARG A 273 21.86 -21.72 0.15
C ARG A 273 21.84 -20.88 1.43
N ILE A 274 20.68 -20.74 2.07
CA ILE A 274 20.54 -19.86 3.25
C ILE A 274 20.48 -20.63 4.58
N GLY A 275 20.54 -21.97 4.55
CA GLY A 275 20.36 -22.81 5.74
C GLY A 275 18.97 -22.63 6.37
N ALA A 276 17.92 -22.56 5.53
CA ALA A 276 16.56 -22.36 6.01
C ALA A 276 16.11 -23.50 6.92
N ARG A 277 15.38 -23.18 8.00
CA ARG A 277 14.84 -24.15 8.95
C ARG A 277 13.34 -24.42 8.78
N SER A 278 12.65 -23.59 8.00
CA SER A 278 11.24 -23.79 7.64
C SER A 278 10.90 -23.10 6.32
N VAL A 279 9.81 -23.54 5.70
CA VAL A 279 9.24 -22.93 4.50
C VAL A 279 7.78 -22.55 4.78
N PHE A 280 7.38 -21.35 4.40
CA PHE A 280 5.99 -20.91 4.42
C PHE A 280 5.45 -20.85 3.00
N VAL A 281 4.28 -21.45 2.77
CA VAL A 281 3.62 -21.46 1.46
C VAL A 281 2.31 -20.69 1.53
N ALA A 282 2.20 -19.65 0.69
CA ALA A 282 0.93 -19.03 0.35
C ALA A 282 0.50 -19.47 -1.05
N SER A 283 -0.76 -19.88 -1.21
CA SER A 283 -1.29 -20.29 -2.52
C SER A 283 -2.74 -19.89 -2.68
N ASP A 284 -3.13 -19.63 -3.92
CA ASP A 284 -4.53 -19.44 -4.30
C ASP A 284 -5.30 -20.74 -4.54
N LYS A 285 -4.62 -21.89 -4.62
CA LYS A 285 -5.26 -23.19 -4.78
C LYS A 285 -4.46 -24.33 -4.14
N ASP A 286 -3.34 -24.73 -4.76
CA ASP A 286 -2.53 -25.87 -4.31
C ASP A 286 -1.23 -25.39 -3.65
N HIS A 287 -1.12 -25.63 -2.34
CA HIS A 287 0.07 -25.29 -1.56
C HIS A 287 1.22 -26.29 -1.73
N MET A 288 1.04 -27.42 -2.43
CA MET A 288 2.07 -28.43 -2.68
C MET A 288 2.80 -28.92 -1.41
N ILE A 289 2.14 -28.88 -0.25
CA ILE A 289 2.78 -29.12 1.06
C ILE A 289 3.41 -30.50 1.13
N GLU A 290 2.72 -31.53 0.65
CA GLU A 290 3.22 -32.91 0.67
C GLU A 290 4.45 -33.06 -0.22
N THR A 291 4.36 -32.62 -1.48
CA THR A 291 5.46 -32.66 -2.46
C THR A 291 6.71 -31.92 -1.97
N ILE A 292 6.52 -30.72 -1.41
CA ILE A 292 7.64 -29.92 -0.88
C ILE A 292 8.24 -30.60 0.36
N ASN A 293 7.42 -31.12 1.29
CA ASN A 293 7.91 -31.82 2.48
C ASN A 293 8.67 -33.11 2.14
N GLU A 294 8.27 -33.83 1.10
CA GLU A 294 9.00 -35.00 0.62
C GLU A 294 10.40 -34.63 0.13
N ALA A 295 10.50 -33.57 -0.69
CA ALA A 295 11.78 -33.09 -1.20
C ALA A 295 12.70 -32.48 -0.12
N LEU A 296 12.13 -31.90 0.93
CA LEU A 296 12.86 -31.29 2.04
C LEU A 296 13.23 -32.27 3.17
N ARG A 297 12.76 -33.53 3.10
CA ARG A 297 13.04 -34.57 4.10
C ARG A 297 14.54 -34.74 4.41
N PRO A 298 15.47 -34.72 3.43
CA PRO A 298 16.92 -34.83 3.69
C PRO A 298 17.51 -33.65 4.47
N TYR A 299 16.82 -32.50 4.49
CA TYR A 299 17.27 -31.28 5.19
C TYR A 299 16.63 -31.14 6.58
N GLU A 300 15.74 -32.05 6.97
CA GLU A 300 14.93 -31.97 8.20
C GLU A 300 14.10 -30.66 8.29
N VAL A 301 13.74 -30.08 7.15
CA VAL A 301 12.94 -28.86 7.02
C VAL A 301 11.51 -29.20 6.66
N LYS A 302 10.54 -28.44 7.20
CA LYS A 302 9.12 -28.57 6.87
C LYS A 302 8.55 -27.31 6.23
N ALA A 303 7.60 -27.53 5.32
CA ALA A 303 6.74 -26.52 4.72
C ALA A 303 5.41 -26.43 5.48
N HIS A 304 5.01 -25.20 5.78
CA HIS A 304 3.81 -24.84 6.54
C HIS A 304 2.92 -23.90 5.71
N ARG A 305 1.61 -23.94 5.96
CA ARG A 305 0.61 -23.04 5.38
C ARG A 305 -0.39 -22.60 6.44
N LEU A 306 -1.11 -21.51 6.17
CA LEU A 306 -2.31 -21.19 6.91
C LEU A 306 -3.44 -22.18 6.57
N ASN A 307 -4.26 -22.52 7.57
CA ASN A 307 -5.44 -23.35 7.38
C ASN A 307 -6.63 -22.82 8.22
N PRO A 308 -7.67 -22.23 7.59
CA PRO A 308 -7.76 -21.89 6.17
C PRO A 308 -6.75 -20.78 5.79
N ASP A 309 -6.45 -20.63 4.50
CA ASP A 309 -5.57 -19.55 4.04
C ASP A 309 -6.25 -18.17 4.22
N ASP A 310 -5.51 -17.20 4.76
CA ASP A 310 -5.93 -15.80 4.87
C ASP A 310 -4.96 -14.96 4.06
N ALA A 311 -5.38 -14.52 2.89
CA ALA A 311 -4.54 -13.84 1.92
C ALA A 311 -3.82 -12.60 2.49
N LEU A 312 -4.45 -11.87 3.43
CA LEU A 312 -3.82 -10.68 4.04
C LEU A 312 -2.77 -11.07 5.07
N VAL A 313 -3.04 -12.10 5.87
CA VAL A 313 -2.05 -12.63 6.83
C VAL A 313 -0.89 -13.29 6.08
N SER A 314 -1.16 -14.02 5.00
CA SER A 314 -0.15 -14.60 4.11
C SER A 314 0.77 -13.54 3.52
N LEU A 315 0.24 -12.43 2.99
CA LEU A 315 1.09 -11.31 2.53
C LEU A 315 2.00 -10.77 3.64
N ALA A 316 1.45 -10.58 4.85
CA ALA A 316 2.23 -10.11 5.99
C ALA A 316 3.32 -11.12 6.41
N ILE A 317 3.04 -12.43 6.41
CA ILE A 317 4.04 -13.47 6.71
C ILE A 317 5.15 -13.46 5.64
N LEU A 318 4.80 -13.42 4.36
CA LEU A 318 5.75 -13.38 3.25
C LEU A 318 6.65 -12.11 3.30
N GLY A 319 6.07 -10.97 3.69
CA GLY A 319 6.82 -9.74 3.95
C GLY A 319 7.91 -9.90 5.02
N GLN A 320 7.68 -10.78 6.01
CA GLN A 320 8.59 -11.07 7.12
C GLN A 320 9.57 -12.23 6.89
N ALA A 321 9.52 -12.92 5.74
CA ALA A 321 10.42 -14.04 5.43
C ALA A 321 11.90 -13.61 5.36
N ASP A 322 12.82 -14.52 5.66
CA ASP A 322 14.25 -14.25 5.51
C ASP A 322 14.64 -14.21 4.02
N HIS A 323 14.03 -15.09 3.21
CA HIS A 323 14.03 -15.00 1.75
C HIS A 323 12.61 -15.19 1.19
N PHE A 324 12.25 -14.48 0.12
CA PHE A 324 10.95 -14.65 -0.55
C PHE A 324 11.14 -15.11 -2.00
N ILE A 325 10.44 -16.18 -2.40
CA ILE A 325 10.35 -16.62 -3.80
C ILE A 325 8.94 -16.33 -4.31
N GLY A 326 8.81 -15.36 -5.20
CA GLY A 326 7.54 -14.90 -5.75
C GLY A 326 7.24 -15.45 -7.14
N ASN A 327 6.05 -15.10 -7.64
CA ASN A 327 5.68 -15.24 -9.03
C ASN A 327 5.82 -13.87 -9.72
N CYS A 328 6.67 -13.74 -10.74
CA CYS A 328 6.98 -12.43 -11.33
C CYS A 328 5.75 -11.77 -12.00
N VAL A 329 4.79 -12.56 -12.50
CA VAL A 329 3.60 -12.00 -13.16
C VAL A 329 2.54 -11.56 -12.15
N SER A 330 2.53 -12.16 -10.95
CA SER A 330 1.50 -11.90 -9.94
C SER A 330 1.63 -10.54 -9.27
N THR A 331 0.54 -9.76 -9.31
CA THR A 331 0.39 -8.52 -8.54
C THR A 331 0.35 -8.76 -7.02
N PHE A 332 -0.02 -9.97 -6.58
CA PHE A 332 0.02 -10.39 -5.18
C PHE A 332 1.47 -10.51 -4.69
N SER A 333 2.34 -11.19 -5.45
CA SER A 333 3.79 -11.21 -5.16
C SER A 333 4.40 -9.81 -5.20
N HIS A 334 3.92 -8.93 -6.08
CA HIS A 334 4.42 -7.57 -6.17
C HIS A 334 4.13 -6.73 -4.91
N LEU A 335 3.07 -7.02 -4.15
CA LEU A 335 2.86 -6.39 -2.84
C LEU A 335 3.98 -6.76 -1.87
N VAL A 336 4.34 -8.05 -1.82
CA VAL A 336 5.43 -8.55 -0.98
C VAL A 336 6.78 -7.98 -1.43
N LYS A 337 7.10 -8.01 -2.74
CA LYS A 337 8.35 -7.44 -3.27
C LYS A 337 8.52 -5.98 -2.86
N ARG A 338 7.47 -5.17 -2.96
CA ARG A 338 7.50 -3.75 -2.57
C ARG A 338 7.76 -3.57 -1.09
N GLU A 339 7.06 -4.31 -0.22
CA GLU A 339 7.31 -4.27 1.23
C GLU A 339 8.78 -4.62 1.56
N ARG A 340 9.30 -5.70 0.95
CA ARG A 340 10.64 -6.22 1.22
C ARG A 340 11.76 -5.31 0.69
N THR A 341 11.61 -4.79 -0.53
CA THR A 341 12.62 -3.91 -1.16
C THR A 341 12.77 -2.60 -0.39
N ASN A 342 11.68 -2.11 0.18
CA ASN A 342 11.66 -0.85 0.90
C ASN A 342 12.07 -0.99 2.38
N SER A 343 12.13 -2.21 2.92
CA SER A 343 12.62 -2.45 4.27
C SER A 343 14.12 -2.09 4.42
N LYS A 344 14.56 -1.76 5.64
CA LYS A 344 15.97 -1.42 5.95
C LYS A 344 16.54 -2.42 6.97
N PRO A 345 17.54 -3.24 6.60
CA PRO A 345 18.07 -3.45 5.25
C PRO A 345 17.03 -4.08 4.31
N SER A 346 17.20 -3.90 3.00
CA SER A 346 16.34 -4.53 1.99
C SER A 346 16.39 -6.05 2.16
N ARG A 347 15.22 -6.68 2.10
CA ARG A 347 15.09 -8.13 2.29
C ARG A 347 15.13 -8.86 0.94
N PRO A 348 15.93 -9.93 0.81
CA PRO A 348 16.17 -10.58 -0.47
C PRO A 348 14.88 -11.21 -1.01
N THR A 349 14.71 -11.12 -2.32
CA THR A 349 13.56 -11.67 -3.06
C THR A 349 14.10 -12.26 -4.36
N SER A 350 13.52 -13.38 -4.79
CA SER A 350 13.74 -13.98 -6.12
C SER A 350 12.39 -14.40 -6.71
N TYR A 351 12.39 -14.93 -7.93
CA TYR A 351 11.18 -15.39 -8.61
C TYR A 351 11.36 -16.76 -9.24
N PHE A 352 10.29 -17.53 -9.28
CA PHE A 352 10.28 -18.82 -9.97
C PHE A 352 10.58 -18.67 -11.47
N GLY A 353 11.28 -19.66 -12.03
CA GLY A 353 11.65 -19.70 -13.45
C GLY A 353 12.84 -18.82 -13.85
N ILE A 354 13.30 -17.88 -13.01
CA ILE A 354 14.46 -17.02 -13.28
C ILE A 354 15.71 -17.66 -12.65
N ARG A 355 16.64 -18.14 -13.48
CA ARG A 355 17.86 -18.85 -13.03
C ARG A 355 19.05 -18.59 -13.93
N GLY A 356 20.24 -18.50 -13.32
CA GLY A 356 21.51 -18.57 -14.06
C GLY A 356 21.75 -19.98 -14.60
N GLN A 357 22.45 -20.12 -15.72
CA GLN A 357 22.86 -21.43 -16.21
C GLN A 357 23.76 -22.12 -15.18
N ARG A 358 23.33 -23.26 -14.63
CA ARG A 358 24.26 -24.18 -13.96
C ARG A 358 25.25 -24.65 -15.02
N ARG A 359 26.55 -24.39 -14.83
CA ARG A 359 27.58 -25.14 -15.56
C ARG A 359 27.30 -26.62 -15.31
N GLN A 360 26.96 -27.38 -16.35
CA GLN A 360 27.12 -28.82 -16.31
C GLN A 360 28.60 -29.05 -16.00
N MET A 361 28.89 -29.51 -14.79
CA MET A 361 30.12 -30.29 -14.62
C MET A 361 29.82 -31.62 -15.29
N GLU A 362 30.22 -31.72 -16.56
CA GLU A 362 30.42 -33.02 -17.20
C GLU A 362 31.43 -33.78 -16.32
N LEU A 363 30.96 -34.88 -15.72
CA LEU A 363 31.77 -35.86 -15.02
C LEU A 363 32.14 -36.97 -16.00
#